data_AF-A0A924JPN7-F1
#
_entry.id   AF-A0A924JPN7-F1
#
_cell.length_a   1.000
_cell.length_b   1.000
_cell.length_c   1.000
_cell.angle_alpha   90.00
_cell.angle_beta   90.00
_cell.angle_gamma   90.00
#
_symmetry.space_group_name_H-M   'P 1'
#
loop_
_entity.id
_entity.type
_entity.pdbx_description
1 polymer ?
#
loop_
_entity_poly.entity_id
_entity_poly.type
_entity_poly.pdbx_seq_one_letter_code
_entity_poly.pdbx_strand_id
1 'polypeptide(L)' 'LLLEQFKHFSSDIKYSKREKLVRCMSRQQAIKAGQTLGQQEMQTLIEQLFDCTIPNITPTGSPTYLEFKEDYLDRMFGR' A
#
# COMPACT_ATOMS: atom_id res chain seq x y z
N LEU A 1 -7.13 -1.13 20.27
CA LEU A 1 -6.05 -0.76 19.33
C LEU A 1 -6.37 0.44 18.43
N LEU A 2 -7.54 0.53 17.77
CA LEU A 2 -7.89 1.66 16.87
C LEU A 2 -7.92 3.04 17.54
N LEU A 3 -8.57 3.14 18.71
CA LEU A 3 -8.65 4.41 19.45
C LEU A 3 -7.29 4.90 19.96
N GLU A 4 -6.40 3.98 20.34
CA GLU A 4 -5.05 4.33 20.79
C GLU A 4 -4.17 4.81 19.64
N GLN A 5 -4.15 4.09 18.52
CA GLN A 5 -3.41 4.53 17.34
C GLN A 5 -3.94 5.86 16.79
N PHE A 6 -5.24 6.13 16.90
CA PHE A 6 -5.81 7.44 16.54
C PHE A 6 -5.32 8.58 17.45
N LYS A 7 -5.17 8.32 18.75
CA LYS A 7 -4.68 9.31 19.73
C LYS A 7 -3.20 9.65 19.53
N HIS A 8 -2.38 8.67 19.14
CA HIS A 8 -0.93 8.85 18.95
C HIS A 8 -0.53 9.34 17.54
N PHE A 9 -1.47 9.53 16.61
CA PHE A 9 -1.18 10.08 15.28
C PHE A 9 -1.04 11.62 15.33
N SER A 10 0.09 12.09 15.86
CA SER A 10 0.56 13.47 15.79
C SER A 10 1.80 13.56 14.89
N SER A 11 1.56 13.75 13.60
CA SER A 11 2.55 14.28 12.66
C SER A 11 2.19 15.74 12.36
N ASP A 12 3.19 16.59 12.07
CA ASP A 12 3.07 18.04 11.81
C ASP A 12 2.10 18.43 10.67
N ILE A 13 1.51 17.45 9.99
CA ILE A 13 0.48 17.63 8.97
C ILE A 13 -0.90 17.47 9.63
N LYS A 14 -1.68 18.55 9.65
CA LYS A 14 -3.05 18.57 10.21
C LYS A 14 -4.05 17.86 9.29
N TYR A 15 -4.03 16.52 9.31
CA TYR A 15 -5.06 15.71 8.67
C TYR A 15 -6.42 15.86 9.38
N SER A 16 -7.51 15.82 8.60
CA SER A 16 -8.87 15.80 9.16
C SER A 16 -9.09 14.57 10.06
N LYS A 17 -10.06 14.63 10.98
CA LYS A 17 -10.39 13.46 11.83
C LYS A 17 -10.75 12.23 10.99
N ARG A 18 -11.48 12.43 9.88
CA ARG A 18 -11.86 11.37 8.93
C ARG A 18 -10.62 10.74 8.29
N GLU A 19 -9.71 11.57 7.81
CA GLU A 19 -8.45 11.15 7.18
C GLU A 19 -7.59 10.31 8.15
N LYS A 20 -7.46 10.77 9.40
CA LYS A 20 -6.75 10.02 10.45
C LYS A 20 -7.37 8.64 10.71
N LEU A 21 -8.69 8.57 10.77
CA LEU A 21 -9.40 7.30 10.98
C LEU A 21 -9.15 6.33 9.84
N VAL A 22 -9.31 6.78 8.58
CA VAL A 22 -9.11 5.94 7.39
C VAL A 22 -7.68 5.41 7.32
N ARG A 23 -6.67 6.25 7.59
CA ARG A 23 -5.25 5.84 7.63
C ARG A 23 -4.97 4.81 8.71
N CYS A 24 -5.64 4.92 9.85
CA CYS A 24 -5.50 3.98 10.96
C CYS A 24 -6.13 2.63 10.61
N MET A 25 -7.33 2.66 10.02
CA MET A 25 -8.02 1.46 9.55
C MET A 25 -7.24 0.74 8.44
N SER A 26 -6.73 1.47 7.43
CA SER A 26 -5.98 0.88 6.34
C SER A 26 -4.72 0.17 6.83
N ARG A 27 -3.97 0.77 7.78
CA ARG A 27 -2.80 0.13 8.40
C ARG A 27 -3.17 -1.13 9.19
N GLN A 28 -4.31 -1.12 9.89
CA GLN A 28 -4.75 -2.30 10.65
C GLN A 28 -5.19 -3.44 9.73
N GLN A 29 -5.93 -3.14 8.67
CA GLN A 29 -6.46 -4.12 7.72
C GLN A 29 -5.47 -4.54 6.63
N ALA A 30 -4.35 -3.84 6.47
CA ALA A 30 -3.31 -4.22 5.50
C ALA A 30 -2.76 -5.63 5.81
N ILE A 31 -2.55 -6.40 4.73
CA ILE A 31 -1.79 -7.66 4.73
C ILE A 31 -0.42 -7.39 5.35
N LYS A 32 -0.01 -8.22 6.31
CA LYS A 32 1.23 -8.00 7.06
C LYS A 32 2.43 -8.53 6.30
N ALA A 33 3.58 -7.88 6.49
CA ALA A 33 4.84 -8.36 5.96
C ALA A 33 5.11 -9.80 6.44
N GLY A 34 5.53 -10.67 5.52
CA GLY A 34 5.81 -12.08 5.78
C GLY A 34 4.57 -12.99 5.77
N GLN A 35 3.36 -12.46 5.54
CA GLN A 35 2.18 -13.29 5.32
C GLN A 35 2.24 -13.96 3.94
N THR A 36 2.18 -15.29 3.92
CA THR A 36 2.06 -16.06 2.67
C THR A 36 0.67 -15.89 2.07
N LEU A 37 0.61 -15.66 0.76
CA LEU A 37 -0.64 -15.58 0.00
C LEU A 37 -0.71 -16.69 -1.04
N GLY A 38 -1.90 -17.23 -1.24
CA GLY A 38 -2.20 -18.10 -2.38
C GLY A 38 -2.28 -17.30 -3.68
N GLN A 39 -2.20 -18.00 -4.82
CA GLN A 39 -2.27 -17.38 -6.15
C GLN A 39 -3.55 -16.54 -6.35
N GLN A 40 -4.70 -17.06 -5.94
CA GLN A 40 -5.97 -16.34 -6.05
C GLN A 40 -6.03 -15.08 -5.19
N GLU A 41 -5.45 -15.13 -3.97
CA GLU A 41 -5.39 -13.97 -3.08
C GLU A 41 -4.47 -12.88 -3.65
N MET A 42 -3.33 -13.27 -4.22
CA MET A 42 -2.42 -12.34 -4.90
C MET A 42 -3.09 -11.68 -6.11
N GLN A 43 -3.79 -12.45 -6.93
CA GLN A 43 -4.52 -11.93 -8.09
C GLN A 43 -5.61 -10.93 -7.66
N THR A 44 -6.41 -11.29 -6.65
CA THR A 44 -7.46 -10.42 -6.10
C THR A 44 -6.87 -9.12 -5.55
N LEU A 45 -5.71 -9.18 -4.86
CA LEU A 45 -5.03 -8.00 -4.34
C LEU A 45 -4.59 -7.04 -5.46
N ILE A 46 -4.09 -7.59 -6.56
CA ILE A 46 -3.65 -6.80 -7.72
C ILE A 46 -4.86 -6.13 -8.40
N GLU A 47 -5.96 -6.85 -8.59
CA GLU A 47 -7.19 -6.30 -9.14
C GLU A 47 -7.73 -5.13 -8.30
N GLN A 48 -7.86 -5.35 -6.98
CA GLN A 48 -8.29 -4.31 -6.04
C GLN A 48 -7.37 -3.09 -6.04
N LEU A 49 -6.07 -3.29 -6.22
CA LEU A 49 -5.12 -2.20 -6.33
C LEU A 49 -5.42 -1.34 -7.55
N PHE A 50 -5.61 -1.93 -8.71
CA PHE A 50 -5.85 -1.20 -9.96
C PHE A 50 -7.28 -0.64 -10.10
N ASP A 51 -8.23 -1.13 -9.30
CA ASP A 51 -9.56 -0.51 -9.14
C ASP A 51 -9.52 0.82 -8.37
N CYS A 52 -8.42 1.09 -7.64
CA CYS A 52 -8.25 2.35 -6.91
C CYS A 52 -8.04 3.54 -7.85
N THR A 53 -8.59 4.71 -7.50
CA THR A 53 -8.37 5.95 -8.26
C THR A 53 -6.89 6.38 -8.31
N ILE A 54 -6.12 6.06 -7.27
CA ILE A 54 -4.69 6.40 -7.17
C ILE A 54 -3.95 5.14 -6.70
N PRO A 55 -3.56 4.23 -7.61
CA PRO A 55 -3.00 2.93 -7.25
C PRO A 55 -1.48 2.98 -6.96
N ASN A 56 -0.79 4.00 -7.46
CA ASN A 56 0.67 4.05 -7.48
C ASN A 56 1.31 4.62 -6.20
N ILE A 57 0.53 5.17 -5.26
CA ILE A 57 1.04 5.78 -4.03
C ILE A 57 0.28 5.30 -2.79
N THR A 58 1.02 4.95 -1.75
CA THR A 58 0.46 4.62 -0.44
C THR A 58 -0.04 5.88 0.27
N PRO A 59 -0.91 5.75 1.28
CA PRO A 59 -1.34 6.92 2.08
C PRO A 59 -0.16 7.70 2.67
N THR A 60 0.98 7.06 2.94
CA THR A 60 2.20 7.68 3.48
C THR A 60 3.13 8.27 2.43
N GLY A 61 2.81 8.18 1.14
CA GLY A 61 3.57 8.79 0.06
C GLY A 61 4.62 7.87 -0.61
N SER A 62 4.76 6.63 -0.15
CA SER A 62 5.66 5.65 -0.76
C SER A 62 5.03 5.01 -2.00
N PRO A 63 5.81 4.61 -3.03
CA PRO A 63 5.29 3.85 -4.17
C PRO A 63 4.64 2.53 -3.75
N THR A 64 3.56 2.13 -4.41
CA THR A 64 2.87 0.85 -4.10
C THR A 64 3.49 -0.35 -4.82
N TYR A 65 4.02 -0.14 -6.03
CA TYR A 65 4.67 -1.17 -6.83
C TYR A 65 5.80 -0.55 -7.67
N LEU A 66 6.66 -1.43 -8.20
CA LEU A 66 7.66 -1.08 -9.20
C LEU A 66 7.33 -1.87 -10.47
N GLU A 67 7.48 -1.21 -11.62
CA GLU A 67 7.30 -1.84 -12.92
C GLU A 67 8.67 -2.11 -13.53
N PHE A 68 8.92 -3.38 -13.89
CA PHE A 68 10.10 -3.79 -14.63
C PHE A 68 9.68 -4.05 -16.08
N LYS A 69 10.11 -3.18 -16.99
CA LYS A 69 9.84 -3.32 -18.41
C LYS A 69 10.80 -4.31 -19.05
N GLU A 70 10.37 -4.91 -20.17
CA GLU A 70 11.15 -5.91 -20.90
C GLU A 70 12.53 -5.37 -21.31
N ASP A 71 12.61 -4.16 -21.84
CA ASP A 71 13.86 -3.50 -22.21
C ASP A 71 14.80 -3.28 -21.02
N TYR A 72 14.25 -3.03 -19.83
CA TYR A 72 15.02 -2.89 -18.61
C TYR A 72 15.58 -4.26 -18.15
N LEU A 73 14.78 -5.32 -18.24
CA LEU A 73 15.21 -6.68 -17.91
C LEU A 73 16.28 -7.18 -18.90
N ASP A 74 16.10 -6.91 -20.19
CA ASP A 74 17.06 -7.26 -21.24
C ASP A 74 18.41 -6.56 -21.02
N ARG A 75 18.43 -5.31 -20.54
CA ARG A 75 19.71 -4.66 -20.20
C ARG A 75 20.38 -5.24 -18.96
N MET A 76 19.60 -5.74 -18.00
CA MET A 76 20.14 -6.31 -16.77
C MET A 76 20.67 -7.73 -16.94
N PHE A 77 20.01 -8.53 -17.79
CA PHE A 77 20.26 -9.97 -17.90
C PHE A 77 20.58 -10.44 -19.33
N GLY A 78 20.42 -9.57 -20.33
CA GLY A 78 20.85 -9.83 -21.70
C GLY A 78 22.37 -9.89 -21.78
N ARG A 79 22.87 -10.88 -22.53
CA ARG A 79 24.30 -11.05 -22.79
C ARG A 79 24.85 -9.96 -23.69
#